data_AF-A0AAV7DT23-F1
#
_entry.id   AF-A0AAV7DT23-F1
#
_cell.length_a   1.000
_cell.length_b   1.000
_cell.length_c   1.000
_cell.angle_alpha   90.00
_cell.angle_beta   90.00
_cell.angle_gamma   90.00
#
_symmetry.space_group_name_H-M   'P 1'
#
loop_
_entity.id
_entity.type
_entity.pdbx_description
1 polymer ?
#
loop_
_entity_poly.entity_id
_entity_poly.type
_entity_poly.pdbx_seq_one_letter_code
_entity_poly.pdbx_strand_id
1 'polypeptide(L)'
;MQRVESSFPKVKTVAGRAAPSSLSSSSPSSFRVLHKSLPLAASLAILLWSNPVKAGILSGFSGLESVPGPQLPEVEFLKRFNEENQKKYAENDARFKSSPVLKELLERSRLNKERNKRAVQDKYCIRGAEWGVGDCSTAGMTEQEKEEFITMLKQRAAGENEAAP
;
A
#
# COMPACT_ATOMS: atom_id res chain seq x y z
N MET A 1 -26.67 -3.00 -39.19
CA MET A 1 -26.38 -4.44 -39.01
C MET A 1 -24.87 -4.60 -39.17
N GLN A 2 -24.05 -5.09 -38.26
CA GLN A 2 -24.15 -6.20 -37.30
C GLN A 2 -23.48 -5.81 -35.97
N ARG A 3 -24.08 -6.24 -34.85
CA ARG A 3 -23.55 -6.17 -33.50
C ARG A 3 -23.01 -7.57 -33.18
N VAL A 4 -21.70 -7.69 -32.91
CA VAL A 4 -21.08 -8.96 -32.53
C VAL A 4 -21.18 -9.08 -31.01
N GLU A 5 -22.05 -9.96 -30.54
CA GLU A 5 -22.16 -10.34 -29.12
C GLU A 5 -21.22 -11.51 -28.84
N SER A 6 -20.22 -11.30 -27.98
CA SER A 6 -19.36 -12.36 -27.45
C SER A 6 -19.94 -12.90 -26.15
N SER A 7 -20.41 -14.15 -26.19
CA SER A 7 -21.03 -14.87 -25.08
C SER A 7 -19.95 -15.53 -24.19
N PHE A 8 -19.94 -15.19 -22.90
CA PHE A 8 -19.10 -15.84 -21.88
C PHE A 8 -19.90 -16.96 -21.16
N PRO A 9 -19.32 -18.14 -20.87
CA PRO A 9 -20.03 -19.20 -20.17
C PRO A 9 -20.04 -18.99 -18.63
N LYS A 10 -21.22 -19.25 -18.05
CA LYS A 10 -21.59 -19.04 -16.65
C LYS A 10 -21.23 -20.27 -15.79
N VAL A 11 -20.41 -20.08 -14.76
CA VAL A 11 -20.06 -21.13 -13.78
C VAL A 11 -21.17 -21.24 -12.72
N LYS A 12 -21.65 -22.47 -12.48
CA LYS A 12 -22.72 -22.78 -11.53
C LYS A 12 -22.19 -22.95 -10.10
N THR A 13 -22.77 -22.20 -9.17
CA THR A 13 -22.69 -22.39 -7.72
C THR A 13 -23.62 -23.51 -7.27
N VAL A 14 -23.15 -24.43 -6.42
CA VAL A 14 -23.99 -25.40 -5.71
C VAL A 14 -23.81 -25.19 -4.21
N ALA A 15 -24.92 -24.94 -3.52
CA ALA A 15 -25.03 -24.91 -2.06
C ALA A 15 -25.66 -26.22 -1.56
N GLY A 16 -25.24 -26.71 -0.39
CA GLY A 16 -25.84 -27.86 0.28
C GLY A 16 -25.56 -27.86 1.78
N ARG A 17 -26.63 -28.05 2.57
CA ARG A 17 -26.81 -27.76 4.00
C ARG A 17 -26.38 -28.89 4.97
N ALA A 18 -26.05 -28.45 6.19
CA ALA A 18 -26.33 -28.95 7.55
C ALA A 18 -26.40 -30.46 7.93
N ALA A 19 -25.84 -30.73 9.11
CA ALA A 19 -25.69 -32.00 9.84
C ALA A 19 -26.99 -32.68 10.32
N PRO A 20 -26.86 -33.91 10.85
CA PRO A 20 -27.28 -34.15 12.24
C PRO A 20 -26.28 -34.99 13.07
N SER A 21 -26.43 -34.88 14.39
CA SER A 21 -25.61 -35.45 15.46
C SER A 21 -26.23 -36.69 16.13
N SER A 22 -25.43 -37.69 16.51
CA SER A 22 -25.57 -38.45 17.78
C SER A 22 -24.43 -39.45 18.00
N LEU A 23 -24.13 -39.70 19.28
CA LEU A 23 -22.89 -40.21 19.87
C LEU A 23 -22.68 -41.74 19.82
N SER A 24 -21.41 -42.17 19.93
CA SER A 24 -21.02 -43.42 20.58
C SER A 24 -19.61 -43.30 21.16
N SER A 25 -19.47 -43.70 22.42
CA SER A 25 -18.29 -43.55 23.26
C SER A 25 -17.35 -44.76 23.15
N SER A 26 -16.03 -44.50 23.21
CA SER A 26 -15.04 -45.50 23.62
C SER A 26 -13.81 -44.79 24.19
N SER A 27 -13.47 -45.13 25.43
CA SER A 27 -12.47 -44.52 26.32
C SER A 27 -11.03 -44.50 25.75
N PRO A 28 -10.15 -43.60 26.23
CA PRO A 28 -8.88 -43.29 25.58
C PRO A 28 -7.75 -44.25 25.99
N SER A 29 -6.97 -44.70 25.00
CA SER A 29 -5.67 -45.34 25.22
C SER A 29 -4.64 -44.26 25.64
N SER A 30 -4.26 -44.23 26.92
CA SER A 30 -3.27 -43.28 27.48
C SER A 30 -1.85 -43.35 26.89
N PHE A 31 -1.60 -44.21 25.90
CA PHE A 31 -0.27 -44.33 25.27
C PHE A 31 -0.06 -43.41 24.06
N ARG A 32 -1.11 -42.77 23.50
CA ARG A 32 -0.94 -41.89 22.32
C ARG A 32 -0.52 -40.46 22.64
N VAL A 33 -0.57 -40.05 23.91
CA VAL A 33 -0.22 -38.68 24.32
C VAL A 33 1.30 -38.50 24.45
N LEU A 34 2.03 -39.54 24.87
CA LEU A 34 3.49 -39.51 25.02
C LEU A 34 4.25 -39.50 23.67
N HIS A 35 3.68 -40.05 22.60
CA HIS A 35 4.31 -39.98 21.27
C HIS A 35 4.15 -38.60 20.60
N LYS A 36 3.22 -37.77 21.06
CA LYS A 36 2.99 -36.43 20.50
C LYS A 36 3.89 -35.35 21.13
N SER A 37 4.37 -35.57 22.35
CA SER A 37 5.25 -34.63 23.07
C SER A 37 6.74 -34.92 22.87
N LEU A 38 7.11 -36.11 22.37
CA LEU A 38 8.49 -36.49 22.07
C LEU A 38 9.23 -35.55 21.10
N PRO A 39 8.65 -35.12 19.95
CA PRO A 39 9.35 -34.18 19.05
C PRO A 39 9.51 -32.79 19.67
N LEU A 40 8.59 -32.40 20.55
CA LEU A 40 8.62 -31.10 21.22
C LEU A 40 9.72 -31.07 22.30
N ALA A 41 9.83 -32.12 23.11
CA ALA A 41 10.92 -32.27 24.08
C ALA A 41 12.30 -32.38 23.41
N ALA A 42 12.41 -33.10 22.29
CA ALA A 42 13.64 -33.19 21.51
C ALA A 42 14.05 -31.83 20.90
N SER A 43 13.09 -31.03 20.43
CA SER A 43 13.37 -29.68 19.91
C SER A 43 13.85 -28.70 20.99
N LEU A 44 13.32 -28.79 22.21
CA LEU A 44 13.79 -28.02 23.36
C LEU A 44 15.19 -28.47 23.82
N ALA A 45 15.48 -29.77 23.75
CA ALA A 45 16.83 -30.27 24.02
C ALA A 45 17.86 -29.75 23.01
N ILE A 46 17.52 -29.60 21.73
CA ILE A 46 18.41 -29.01 20.70
C ILE A 46 18.62 -27.50 20.96
N LEU A 47 17.57 -26.78 21.40
CA LEU A 47 17.66 -25.36 21.77
C LEU A 47 18.42 -25.11 23.09
N LEU A 48 18.37 -26.03 24.04
CA LEU A 48 19.13 -25.94 25.30
C LEU A 48 20.55 -26.53 25.18
N TRP A 49 20.77 -27.45 24.24
CA TRP A 49 22.09 -28.00 23.89
C TRP A 49 22.98 -26.97 23.24
N SER A 50 22.43 -25.97 22.52
CA SER A 50 23.24 -25.00 21.79
C SER A 50 24.16 -24.25 22.76
N ASN A 51 25.41 -24.71 22.84
CA ASN A 51 26.52 -23.90 23.31
C ASN A 51 26.37 -22.57 22.56
N PRO A 52 26.20 -21.42 23.24
CA PRO A 52 26.16 -20.16 22.56
C PRO A 52 27.55 -19.94 21.97
N VAL A 53 27.76 -20.37 20.73
CA VAL A 53 28.84 -19.82 19.91
C VAL A 53 28.51 -18.34 19.84
N LYS A 54 29.37 -17.55 20.47
CA LYS A 54 29.28 -16.11 20.53
C LYS A 54 29.45 -15.54 19.12
N ALA A 55 28.43 -15.62 18.29
CA ALA A 55 28.31 -14.86 17.04
C ALA A 55 27.95 -13.41 17.39
N GLY A 56 28.85 -12.77 18.11
CA GLY A 56 28.67 -11.42 18.63
C GLY A 56 29.96 -10.62 18.69
N ILE A 57 30.92 -10.87 17.78
CA ILE A 57 32.08 -9.99 17.50
C ILE A 57 32.57 -10.09 16.02
N LEU A 58 31.87 -10.78 15.11
CA LEU A 58 32.33 -10.92 13.70
C LEU A 58 31.24 -10.69 12.64
N SER A 59 30.01 -10.36 13.01
CA SER A 59 28.95 -9.95 12.06
C SER A 59 29.16 -8.50 11.62
N GLY A 60 30.29 -8.26 10.98
CA GLY A 60 30.86 -6.96 10.65
C GLY A 60 32.30 -7.05 10.14
N PHE A 61 32.96 -8.20 10.27
CA PHE A 61 34.21 -8.45 9.55
C PHE A 61 33.82 -8.84 8.13
N SER A 62 34.11 -7.97 7.16
CA SER A 62 34.25 -8.41 5.76
C SER A 62 35.23 -9.58 5.79
N GLY A 63 34.76 -10.79 5.52
CA GLY A 63 35.60 -11.98 5.54
C GLY A 63 36.82 -11.80 4.64
N LEU A 64 37.80 -12.69 4.75
CA LEU A 64 38.95 -12.80 3.84
C LEU A 64 38.55 -12.93 2.35
N GLU A 65 37.25 -13.00 2.02
CA GLU A 65 36.67 -12.99 0.68
C GLU A 65 36.47 -11.59 0.07
N SER A 66 36.59 -10.50 0.84
CA SER A 66 36.65 -9.16 0.25
C SER A 66 38.08 -8.80 -0.16
N VAL A 67 38.77 -9.72 -0.85
CA VAL A 67 39.93 -9.31 -1.64
C VAL A 67 39.37 -8.39 -2.71
N PRO A 68 39.74 -7.09 -2.73
CA PRO A 68 39.25 -6.19 -3.76
C PRO A 68 39.61 -6.81 -5.10
N GLY A 69 38.59 -7.16 -5.88
CA GLY A 69 38.78 -7.75 -7.19
C GLY A 69 39.74 -6.88 -7.99
N PRO A 70 40.62 -7.49 -8.81
CA PRO A 70 41.56 -6.73 -9.62
C PRO A 70 40.82 -5.63 -10.37
N GLN A 71 41.40 -4.43 -10.44
CA GLN A 71 40.79 -3.35 -11.19
C GLN A 71 40.63 -3.82 -12.63
N LEU A 72 39.37 -3.96 -13.06
CA LEU A 72 39.07 -4.37 -14.42
C LEU A 72 39.68 -3.33 -15.36
N PRO A 73 40.45 -3.76 -16.38
CA PRO A 73 40.98 -2.85 -17.38
C PRO A 73 39.82 -2.03 -17.93
N GLU A 74 39.94 -0.71 -17.86
CA GLU A 74 38.95 0.20 -18.43
C GLU A 74 39.02 0.07 -19.95
N VAL A 75 38.24 -0.86 -20.48
CA VAL A 75 38.10 -1.02 -21.92
C VAL A 75 37.35 0.19 -22.44
N GLU A 76 38.06 1.04 -23.19
CA GLU A 76 37.59 2.27 -23.83
C GLU A 76 36.23 2.13 -24.51
N PHE A 77 35.96 0.96 -25.10
CA PHE A 77 34.66 0.64 -25.70
C PHE A 77 33.51 0.58 -24.68
N LEU A 78 33.69 -0.07 -23.52
CA LEU A 78 32.62 -0.17 -22.53
C LEU A 78 32.31 1.19 -21.89
N LYS A 79 33.33 2.03 -21.70
CA LYS A 79 33.13 3.41 -21.23
C LYS A 79 32.30 4.21 -22.24
N ARG A 80 32.72 4.24 -23.51
CA ARG A 80 31.99 4.92 -24.58
C ARG A 80 30.57 4.39 -24.73
N PHE A 81 30.38 3.07 -24.68
CA PHE A 81 29.05 2.46 -24.77
C PHE A 81 28.17 2.84 -23.57
N ASN A 82 28.71 2.84 -22.35
CA ASN A 82 27.94 3.25 -21.17
C ASN A 82 27.57 4.74 -21.21
N GLU A 83 28.50 5.60 -21.62
CA GLU A 83 28.29 7.04 -21.82
C GLU A 83 27.24 7.32 -22.90
N GLU A 84 27.31 6.63 -24.04
CA GLU A 84 26.31 6.76 -25.12
C GLU A 84 24.93 6.30 -24.67
N ASN A 85 24.83 5.22 -23.88
CA ASN A 85 23.56 4.78 -23.31
C ASN A 85 23.01 5.80 -22.31
N GLN A 86 23.84 6.29 -21.38
CA GLN A 86 23.43 7.36 -20.45
C GLN A 86 22.96 8.60 -21.18
N LYS A 87 23.68 9.01 -22.23
CA LYS A 87 23.31 10.15 -23.07
C LYS A 87 21.95 9.92 -23.74
N LYS A 88 21.71 8.74 -24.31
CA LYS A 88 20.40 8.38 -24.89
C LYS A 88 19.27 8.43 -23.86
N TYR A 89 19.50 7.95 -22.64
CA TYR A 89 18.49 8.05 -21.58
C TYR A 89 18.22 9.51 -21.19
N ALA A 90 19.27 10.33 -21.04
CA ALA A 90 19.14 11.75 -20.71
C ALA A 90 18.43 12.54 -21.81
N GLU A 91 18.74 12.29 -23.08
CA GLU A 91 18.07 12.89 -24.22
C GLU A 91 16.59 12.49 -24.30
N ASN A 92 16.28 11.21 -24.10
CA ASN A 92 14.90 10.73 -24.10
C ASN A 92 14.09 11.30 -22.93
N ASP A 93 14.68 11.39 -21.74
CA ASP A 93 14.07 12.03 -20.58
C ASP A 93 13.86 13.54 -20.80
N ALA A 94 14.80 14.24 -21.43
CA ALA A 94 14.64 15.64 -21.82
C ALA A 94 13.52 15.84 -22.87
N ARG A 95 13.42 14.95 -23.86
CA ARG A 95 12.32 14.91 -24.84
C ARG A 95 10.97 14.66 -24.15
N PHE A 96 10.93 13.74 -23.20
CA PHE A 96 9.73 13.45 -22.43
C PHE A 96 9.30 14.64 -21.55
N LYS A 97 10.26 15.24 -20.84
CA LYS A 97 10.06 16.45 -20.02
C LYS A 97 9.58 17.66 -20.81
N SER A 98 10.06 17.80 -22.04
CA SER A 98 9.66 18.89 -22.94
C SER A 98 8.35 18.63 -23.68
N SER A 99 7.84 17.39 -23.66
CA SER A 99 6.60 17.02 -24.35
C SER A 99 5.39 17.86 -23.88
N PRO A 100 4.49 18.24 -24.79
CA PRO A 100 3.34 19.08 -24.47
C PRO A 100 2.36 18.37 -23.52
N VAL A 101 2.19 17.05 -23.71
CA VAL A 101 1.29 16.22 -22.89
C VAL A 101 1.71 16.23 -21.42
N LEU A 102 3.01 16.05 -21.14
CA LEU A 102 3.48 16.04 -19.76
C LEU A 102 3.31 17.41 -19.09
N LYS A 103 3.58 18.50 -19.82
CA LYS A 103 3.40 19.86 -19.30
C LYS A 103 1.93 20.12 -18.93
N GLU A 104 1.01 19.76 -19.82
CA GLU A 104 -0.45 19.88 -19.57
C GLU A 104 -0.88 19.05 -18.35
N LEU A 105 -0.41 17.80 -18.24
CA LEU A 105 -0.74 16.95 -17.10
C LEU A 105 -0.15 17.46 -15.78
N LEU A 106 1.05 18.03 -15.81
CA LEU A 106 1.67 18.64 -14.63
C LEU A 106 0.93 19.90 -14.18
N GLU A 107 0.51 20.74 -15.13
CA GLU A 107 -0.32 21.93 -14.85
C GLU A 107 -1.68 21.51 -14.26
N ARG A 108 -2.36 20.53 -14.86
CA ARG A 108 -3.60 19.95 -14.32
C ARG A 108 -3.40 19.35 -12.93
N SER A 109 -2.32 18.61 -12.71
CA SER A 109 -2.01 18.01 -11.41
C SER A 109 -1.79 19.06 -10.32
N ARG A 110 -1.10 20.17 -10.64
CA ARG A 110 -0.92 21.30 -9.71
C ARG A 110 -2.26 21.96 -9.37
N LEU A 111 -3.09 22.26 -10.36
CA LEU A 111 -4.41 22.83 -10.14
C LEU A 111 -5.32 21.89 -9.33
N ASN A 112 -5.29 20.59 -9.63
CA ASN A 112 -6.08 19.59 -8.92
C ASN A 112 -5.61 19.38 -7.47
N LYS A 113 -4.31 19.52 -7.18
CA LYS A 113 -3.77 19.39 -5.83
C LYS A 113 -4.36 20.42 -4.88
N GLU A 114 -4.39 21.69 -5.28
CA GLU A 114 -4.92 22.77 -4.45
C GLU A 114 -6.44 22.66 -4.30
N ARG A 115 -7.15 22.35 -5.38
CA ARG A 115 -8.60 22.09 -5.33
C ARG A 115 -8.96 20.93 -4.43
N ASN A 116 -8.27 19.79 -4.58
CA ASN A 116 -8.53 18.62 -3.74
C ASN A 116 -8.24 18.92 -2.26
N LYS A 117 -7.17 19.68 -1.96
CA LYS A 117 -6.89 20.12 -0.59
C LYS A 117 -8.06 20.94 -0.01
N ARG A 118 -8.58 21.92 -0.77
CA ARG A 118 -9.72 22.75 -0.35
C ARG A 118 -10.99 21.93 -0.21
N ALA A 119 -11.34 21.13 -1.21
CA ALA A 119 -12.52 20.27 -1.18
C ALA A 119 -12.51 19.34 0.04
N VAL A 120 -11.35 18.74 0.35
CA VAL A 120 -11.19 17.90 1.53
C VAL A 120 -11.38 18.72 2.82
N GLN A 121 -10.73 19.89 2.93
CA GLN A 121 -10.89 20.79 4.08
C GLN A 121 -12.35 21.22 4.28
N ASP A 122 -13.04 21.60 3.20
CA ASP A 122 -14.44 22.01 3.24
C ASP A 122 -15.35 20.85 3.66
N LYS A 123 -15.11 19.61 3.20
CA LYS A 123 -15.85 18.43 3.68
C LYS A 123 -15.69 18.22 5.18
N TYR A 124 -14.48 18.37 5.71
CA TYR A 124 -14.23 18.27 7.14
C TYR A 124 -14.82 19.44 7.92
N CYS A 125 -14.81 20.65 7.37
CA CYS A 125 -15.36 21.84 7.99
C CYS A 125 -16.88 21.78 8.08
N ILE A 126 -17.57 21.37 7.00
CA ILE A 126 -19.03 21.14 6.99
C ILE A 126 -19.41 20.10 8.05
N ARG A 127 -18.70 18.96 8.06
CA ARG A 127 -18.95 17.93 9.07
C ARG A 127 -18.63 18.44 10.48
N GLY A 128 -17.56 19.18 10.68
CA GLY A 128 -17.22 19.78 11.98
C GLY A 128 -18.32 20.73 12.48
N ALA A 129 -18.86 21.57 11.59
CA ALA A 129 -19.93 22.50 11.90
C ALA A 129 -21.26 21.77 12.22
N GLU A 130 -21.59 20.70 11.50
CA GLU A 130 -22.79 19.89 11.77
C GLU A 130 -22.75 19.26 13.16
N TRP A 131 -21.57 18.75 13.56
CA TRP A 131 -21.37 18.05 14.84
C TRP A 131 -20.93 18.99 15.98
N GLY A 132 -20.61 20.25 15.69
CA GLY A 132 -20.18 21.25 16.67
C GLY A 132 -18.77 21.03 17.23
N VAL A 133 -17.87 20.33 16.52
CA VAL A 133 -16.54 19.95 17.00
C VAL A 133 -15.43 20.40 16.04
N GLY A 134 -14.30 20.87 16.59
CA GLY A 134 -13.07 21.19 15.85
C GLY A 134 -12.92 22.67 15.49
N ASP A 135 -11.97 22.96 14.58
CA ASP A 135 -11.60 24.32 14.18
C ASP A 135 -12.72 25.08 13.43
N CYS A 136 -13.71 24.35 12.91
CA CYS A 136 -14.93 24.89 12.28
C CYS A 136 -16.18 24.72 13.17
N SER A 137 -16.01 24.63 14.49
CA SER A 137 -17.13 24.45 15.40
C SER A 137 -18.03 25.69 15.45
N THR A 138 -19.34 25.46 15.42
CA THR A 138 -20.37 26.47 15.67
C THR A 138 -20.81 26.45 17.15
N ALA A 139 -19.94 25.97 18.04
CA ALA A 139 -20.24 25.86 19.46
C ALA A 139 -20.40 27.26 20.05
N GLY A 140 -21.59 27.56 20.58
CA GLY A 140 -21.91 28.88 21.13
C GLY A 140 -22.60 29.84 20.15
N MET A 141 -22.83 29.45 18.89
CA MET A 141 -23.73 30.16 17.98
C MET A 141 -25.19 29.80 18.28
N THR A 142 -26.13 30.68 17.96
CA THR A 142 -27.56 30.32 17.95
C THR A 142 -27.85 29.30 16.84
N GLU A 143 -28.91 28.51 16.98
CA GLU A 143 -29.23 27.48 15.97
C GLU A 143 -29.49 28.08 14.58
N GLN A 144 -30.02 29.31 14.52
CA GLN A 144 -30.22 30.04 13.26
C GLN A 144 -28.88 30.39 12.59
N GLU A 145 -27.96 30.96 13.35
CA GLU A 145 -26.62 31.32 12.84
C GLU A 145 -25.81 30.08 12.43
N LYS A 146 -26.01 28.95 13.12
CA LYS A 146 -25.39 27.66 12.76
C LYS A 146 -25.88 27.16 11.40
N GLU A 147 -27.19 27.18 11.16
CA GLU A 147 -27.75 26.74 9.88
C GLU A 147 -27.33 27.67 8.72
N GLU A 148 -27.31 28.98 8.94
CA GLU A 148 -26.78 29.96 7.98
C GLU A 148 -25.30 29.70 7.66
N PHE A 149 -24.48 29.41 8.67
CA PHE A 149 -23.07 29.07 8.46
C PHE A 149 -22.88 27.78 7.67
N ILE A 150 -23.63 26.73 8.00
CA ILE A 150 -23.57 25.44 7.29
C ILE A 150 -24.04 25.59 5.84
N THR A 151 -25.07 26.39 5.58
CA THR A 151 -25.55 26.64 4.21
C THR A 151 -24.53 27.42 3.38
N MET A 152 -23.87 28.43 3.95
CA MET A 152 -22.76 29.12 3.29
C MET A 152 -21.60 28.17 2.92
N LEU A 153 -21.20 27.28 3.84
CA LEU A 153 -20.15 26.29 3.57
C LEU A 153 -20.55 25.30 2.47
N LYS A 154 -21.81 24.85 2.48
CA LYS A 154 -22.35 23.95 1.45
C LYS A 154 -22.41 24.63 0.07
N GLN A 155 -22.77 25.91 0.01
CA GLN A 155 -22.77 26.69 -1.23
C GLN A 155 -21.36 26.88 -1.78
N ARG A 156 -20.38 27.21 -0.93
CA ARG A 156 -18.96 27.28 -1.33
C ARG A 156 -18.47 25.95 -1.90
N ALA A 157 -18.73 24.86 -1.18
CA ALA A 157 -18.33 23.52 -1.62
C ALA A 157 -19.04 23.11 -2.92
N ALA A 158 -20.31 23.47 -3.11
CA ALA A 158 -21.04 23.19 -4.35
C ALA A 158 -20.46 23.96 -5.55
N GLY A 159 -20.16 25.25 -5.38
CA GLY A 159 -19.57 26.09 -6.44
C GLY A 159 -18.19 25.62 -6.93
N GLU A 160 -17.38 24.99 -6.06
CA GLU A 160 -16.11 24.40 -6.48
C GLU A 160 -16.25 23.08 -7.25
N ASN A 161 -17.34 22.33 -7.06
CA ASN A 161 -17.58 21.07 -7.77
C ASN A 161 -18.20 21.28 -9.17
N GLU A 162 -18.93 22.37 -9.37
CA GLU A 162 -19.60 22.69 -10.64
C GLU A 162 -18.69 23.39 -11.66
N ALA A 163 -17.59 24.00 -11.20
CA ALA A 163 -16.54 24.60 -12.05
C ALA A 163 -15.56 23.58 -12.66
N ALA A 164 -15.90 22.28 -12.67
CA ALA A 164 -15.09 21.21 -13.23
C ALA A 164 -15.35 21.06 -14.75
N PRO A 165 -14.33 21.19 -15.62
CA PRO A 165 -14.43 20.87 -17.04
C PRO A 165 -14.52 19.36 -17.29
#